data_AF-A0AAV7CAI5-F1
#
_entry.id   AF-A0AAV7CAI5-F1
#
_cell.length_a   1.000
_cell.length_b   1.000
_cell.length_c   1.000
_cell.angle_alpha   90.00
_cell.angle_beta   90.00
_cell.angle_gamma   90.00
#
_symmetry.space_group_name_H-M   'P 1'
#
loop_
_entity.id
_entity.type
_entity.pdbx_description
1 polymer ?
#
loop_
_entity_poly.entity_id
_entity_poly.type
_entity_poly.pdbx_seq_one_letter_code
_entity_poly.pdbx_strand_id
1 'polypeptide(L)'
;MLKGLQEVAEDCKGLNIPFHLLIGYAKDVLPNFVKEHGIGGVVTDFSPLRVPMQWVSDVCERLPKDVPLVQVDAHNIVPCWVASNKQEYGARTIRRKIHDQLSQFLTEFPPVTTHPYNSKLEAEPIDWDKCYASLEVDRTVKEVEWAKPGAKAGMDMLHSFITERLKFFNADRNNPNRQALSNLSPWFHFGQLSVQRAILEVQKYRSKYKESVDGFVEEAVVRRELADNFCYYNKNYDKVEGAYDWAKNTLKDHAKDKRTHLYTLQQLENGKTHDPLWNAAQLQMVHEGKMHGFLRMYWAKKILEWTSSPEEALRFTIYLNDRFELDGRDPNGYVGCMWSICGIHDQGWAERAVFGKIRYMNYQGCKRKFDVDQFERRYHPKKFAG
;
A
#
# COMPACT_ATOMS: atom_id res chain seq x y z
N MET A 1 5.18 11.77 -4.09
CA MET A 1 4.04 12.19 -4.93
C MET A 1 4.36 13.41 -5.81
N LEU A 2 4.48 14.63 -5.27
CA LEU A 2 4.58 15.88 -6.08
C LEU A 2 5.74 15.90 -7.10
N LYS A 3 6.96 15.48 -6.74
CA LYS A 3 8.07 15.33 -7.69
C LYS A 3 7.76 14.34 -8.84
N GLY A 4 6.91 13.34 -8.60
CA GLY A 4 6.44 12.44 -9.67
C GLY A 4 5.41 13.12 -10.58
N LEU A 5 4.57 14.01 -10.05
CA LEU A 5 3.65 14.81 -10.87
C LEU A 5 4.39 15.83 -11.75
N GLN A 6 5.57 16.30 -11.33
CA GLN A 6 6.44 17.12 -12.17
C GLN A 6 6.88 16.37 -13.43
N GLU A 7 7.25 15.09 -13.30
CA GLU A 7 7.58 14.22 -14.43
C GLU A 7 6.37 14.03 -15.35
N VAL A 8 5.20 13.74 -14.79
CA VAL A 8 3.95 13.60 -15.56
C VAL A 8 3.60 14.87 -16.33
N ALA A 9 3.76 16.05 -15.72
CA ALA A 9 3.48 17.31 -16.40
C ALA A 9 4.37 17.52 -17.64
N GLU A 10 5.64 17.12 -17.58
CA GLU A 10 6.56 17.18 -18.72
C GLU A 10 6.22 16.13 -19.78
N ASP A 11 5.89 14.90 -19.38
CA ASP A 11 5.47 13.83 -20.30
C ASP A 11 4.19 14.23 -21.06
N CYS A 12 3.20 14.79 -20.35
CA CYS A 12 1.96 15.29 -20.91
C CYS A 12 2.21 16.40 -21.95
N LYS A 13 3.15 17.33 -21.67
CA LYS A 13 3.54 18.38 -22.61
C LYS A 13 4.11 17.81 -23.91
N GLY A 14 4.98 16.79 -23.82
CA GLY A 14 5.52 16.09 -24.99
C GLY A 14 4.45 15.36 -25.83
N LEU A 15 3.30 15.05 -25.22
CA LEU A 15 2.17 14.35 -25.83
C LEU A 15 1.02 15.27 -26.24
N ASN A 16 1.17 16.60 -26.22
CA ASN A 16 0.08 17.55 -26.50
C ASN A 16 -1.14 17.35 -25.57
N ILE A 17 -0.90 16.95 -24.32
CA ILE A 17 -1.93 16.77 -23.29
C ILE A 17 -1.74 17.89 -22.26
N PRO A 18 -2.68 18.83 -22.10
CA PRO A 18 -2.60 19.85 -21.06
C PRO A 18 -2.67 19.23 -19.66
N PHE A 19 -1.74 19.59 -18.78
CA PHE A 19 -1.73 19.16 -17.39
C PHE A 19 -2.09 20.32 -16.47
N HIS A 20 -3.29 20.29 -15.89
CA HIS A 20 -3.79 21.31 -14.96
C HIS A 20 -3.68 20.83 -13.52
N LEU A 21 -2.98 21.58 -12.66
CA LEU A 21 -2.90 21.30 -11.23
C LEU A 21 -3.86 22.22 -10.47
N LEU A 22 -4.97 21.68 -9.98
CA LEU A 22 -5.93 22.40 -9.14
C LEU A 22 -5.62 22.18 -7.66
N ILE A 23 -5.46 23.26 -6.90
CA ILE A 23 -5.19 23.21 -5.45
C ILE A 23 -6.48 23.47 -4.68
N GLY A 24 -6.94 22.47 -3.93
CA GLY A 24 -8.15 22.53 -3.10
C GLY A 24 -8.84 21.17 -2.99
N TYR A 25 -10.01 21.13 -2.34
CA TYR A 25 -10.82 19.92 -2.32
C TYR A 25 -11.44 19.68 -3.71
N ALA A 26 -11.32 18.45 -4.22
CA ALA A 26 -11.78 18.08 -5.56
C ALA A 26 -13.24 18.49 -5.84
N LYS A 27 -14.13 18.32 -4.87
CA LYS A 27 -15.56 18.69 -4.96
C LYS A 27 -15.84 20.19 -5.10
N ASP A 28 -14.87 21.03 -4.77
CA ASP A 28 -14.99 22.49 -4.82
C ASP A 28 -14.32 23.05 -6.07
N VAL A 29 -13.17 22.49 -6.48
CA VAL A 29 -12.38 23.01 -7.61
C VAL A 29 -12.75 22.37 -8.95
N LEU A 30 -12.98 21.05 -8.99
CA LEU A 30 -13.15 20.32 -10.25
C LEU A 30 -14.50 20.61 -10.94
N PRO A 31 -15.66 20.63 -10.25
CA PRO A 31 -16.93 20.96 -10.90
C PRO A 31 -16.97 22.38 -11.49
N ASN A 32 -16.35 23.34 -10.80
CA ASN A 32 -16.23 24.71 -11.30
C ASN A 32 -15.36 24.77 -12.56
N PHE A 33 -14.20 24.11 -12.54
CA PHE A 33 -13.31 24.00 -13.68
C PHE A 33 -14.00 23.35 -14.90
N VAL A 34 -14.75 22.26 -14.68
CA VAL A 34 -15.54 21.59 -15.72
C VAL A 34 -16.58 22.54 -16.34
N LYS A 35 -17.31 23.28 -15.50
CA LYS A 35 -18.35 24.21 -15.96
C LYS A 35 -17.77 25.40 -16.72
N GLU A 36 -16.71 26.02 -16.19
CA GLU A 36 -16.08 27.20 -16.78
C GLU A 36 -15.50 26.92 -18.16
N HIS A 37 -14.93 25.73 -18.35
CA HIS A 37 -14.27 25.36 -19.60
C HIS A 37 -15.11 24.47 -20.51
N GLY A 38 -16.37 24.21 -20.15
CA GLY A 38 -17.29 23.40 -20.98
C GLY A 38 -16.79 21.98 -21.23
N ILE A 39 -16.20 21.33 -20.22
CA ILE A 39 -15.65 19.98 -20.33
C ILE A 39 -16.78 18.97 -20.47
N GLY A 40 -16.76 18.18 -21.56
CA GLY A 40 -17.85 17.27 -21.93
C GLY A 40 -17.88 15.92 -21.21
N GLY A 41 -16.91 15.62 -20.34
CA GLY A 41 -16.86 14.37 -19.60
C GLY A 41 -15.67 14.30 -18.65
N VAL A 42 -15.81 13.56 -17.55
CA VAL A 42 -14.76 13.35 -16.54
C VAL A 42 -14.47 11.86 -16.42
N VAL A 43 -13.19 11.50 -16.47
CA VAL A 43 -12.72 10.13 -16.22
C VAL A 43 -11.79 10.15 -15.00
N THR A 44 -11.98 9.21 -14.08
CA THR A 44 -11.15 9.06 -12.87
C THR A 44 -10.75 7.61 -12.66
N ASP A 45 -9.66 7.40 -11.93
CA ASP A 45 -9.22 6.08 -11.53
C ASP A 45 -10.02 5.54 -10.32
N PHE A 46 -9.72 4.30 -9.94
CA PHE A 46 -10.38 3.60 -8.85
C PHE A 46 -9.47 3.51 -7.62
N SER A 47 -10.07 3.75 -6.45
CA SER A 47 -9.50 3.36 -5.16
C SER A 47 -10.65 2.90 -4.26
N PRO A 48 -10.53 1.75 -3.57
CA PRO A 48 -11.60 1.24 -2.71
C PRO A 48 -11.67 1.93 -1.35
N LEU A 49 -10.76 2.86 -1.07
CA LEU A 49 -10.70 3.53 0.22
C LEU A 49 -11.84 4.53 0.39
N ARG A 50 -12.31 4.66 1.63
CA ARG A 50 -13.45 5.49 2.01
C ARG A 50 -13.33 6.94 1.54
N VAL A 51 -12.16 7.55 1.70
CA VAL A 51 -11.93 8.96 1.37
C VAL A 51 -11.92 9.20 -0.16
N PRO A 52 -11.13 8.48 -0.98
CA PRO A 52 -11.24 8.56 -2.44
C PRO A 52 -12.63 8.26 -2.99
N MET A 53 -13.32 7.23 -2.48
CA MET A 53 -14.71 6.94 -2.90
C MET A 53 -15.65 8.10 -2.59
N GLN A 54 -15.50 8.75 -1.43
CA GLN A 54 -16.28 9.94 -1.09
C GLN A 54 -15.98 11.11 -2.03
N TRP A 55 -14.72 11.33 -2.42
CA TRP A 55 -14.37 12.38 -3.38
C TRP A 55 -15.06 12.19 -4.72
N VAL A 56 -15.10 10.95 -5.23
CA VAL A 56 -15.79 10.64 -6.49
C VAL A 56 -17.30 10.90 -6.36
N SER A 57 -17.93 10.49 -5.26
CA SER A 57 -19.35 10.77 -4.99
C SER A 57 -19.62 12.28 -4.92
N ASP A 58 -18.83 13.01 -4.13
CA ASP A 58 -18.98 14.46 -3.94
C ASP A 58 -18.82 15.24 -5.25
N VAL A 59 -17.88 14.83 -6.10
CA VAL A 59 -17.69 15.42 -7.44
C VAL A 59 -18.89 15.08 -8.32
N CYS A 60 -19.31 13.82 -8.38
CA CYS A 60 -20.44 13.37 -9.20
C CYS A 60 -21.72 14.15 -8.90
N GLU A 61 -22.03 14.39 -7.62
CA GLU A 61 -23.19 15.16 -7.18
C GLU A 61 -23.16 16.64 -7.59
N ARG A 62 -21.97 17.20 -7.85
CA ARG A 62 -21.75 18.62 -8.13
C ARG A 62 -21.43 18.93 -9.59
N LEU A 63 -21.12 17.92 -10.39
CA LEU A 63 -20.92 18.08 -11.82
C LEU A 63 -22.23 18.55 -12.50
N PRO A 64 -22.13 19.29 -13.62
CA PRO A 64 -23.28 19.55 -14.47
C PRO A 64 -23.97 18.23 -14.87
N LYS A 65 -25.31 18.21 -14.86
CA LYS A 65 -26.09 16.97 -15.06
C LYS A 65 -25.86 16.31 -16.42
N ASP A 66 -25.42 17.07 -17.40
CA ASP A 66 -25.11 16.68 -18.77
C ASP A 66 -23.66 16.19 -18.95
N VAL A 67 -22.81 16.30 -17.91
CA VAL A 67 -21.42 15.85 -17.94
C VAL A 67 -21.29 14.47 -17.29
N PRO A 68 -20.97 13.40 -18.04
CA PRO A 68 -20.77 12.08 -17.47
C PRO A 68 -19.47 12.00 -16.64
N LEU A 69 -19.53 11.25 -15.54
CA LEU A 69 -18.35 10.81 -14.80
C LEU A 69 -18.20 9.30 -14.97
N VAL A 70 -17.02 8.86 -15.41
CA VAL A 70 -16.66 7.44 -15.58
C VAL A 70 -15.48 7.10 -14.67
N GLN A 71 -15.59 6.00 -13.94
CA GLN A 71 -14.51 5.46 -13.14
C GLN A 71 -13.90 4.22 -13.82
N VAL A 72 -12.57 4.14 -13.85
CA VAL A 72 -11.81 3.04 -14.45
C VAL A 72 -10.87 2.44 -13.42
N ASP A 73 -10.85 1.12 -13.28
CA ASP A 73 -9.82 0.45 -12.48
C ASP A 73 -8.50 0.42 -13.25
N ALA A 74 -7.66 1.43 -12.97
CA ALA A 74 -6.31 1.56 -13.52
C ALA A 74 -5.23 0.98 -12.59
N HIS A 75 -5.63 0.41 -11.44
CA HIS A 75 -4.70 -0.04 -10.41
C HIS A 75 -4.55 -1.56 -10.40
N ASN A 76 -5.65 -2.31 -10.58
CA ASN A 76 -5.68 -3.76 -10.59
C ASN A 76 -5.55 -4.32 -12.00
N ILE A 77 -5.04 -5.55 -12.15
CA ILE A 77 -5.01 -6.24 -13.44
C ILE A 77 -6.45 -6.64 -13.80
N VAL A 78 -7.14 -7.32 -12.87
CA VAL A 78 -8.56 -7.62 -13.02
C VAL A 78 -9.34 -6.56 -12.23
N PRO A 79 -10.28 -5.81 -12.85
CA PRO A 79 -11.02 -4.77 -12.14
C PRO A 79 -11.67 -5.32 -10.86
N CYS A 80 -11.60 -4.58 -9.76
CA CYS A 80 -11.96 -5.09 -8.43
C CYS A 80 -13.38 -5.69 -8.37
N TRP A 81 -14.36 -5.03 -9.00
CA TRP A 81 -15.74 -5.50 -9.09
C TRP A 81 -15.96 -6.67 -10.06
N VAL A 82 -15.00 -6.94 -10.94
CA VAL A 82 -14.99 -8.08 -11.87
C VAL A 82 -14.27 -9.29 -11.26
N ALA A 83 -13.20 -9.07 -10.51
CA ALA A 83 -12.42 -10.13 -9.86
C ALA A 83 -13.28 -10.98 -8.90
N SER A 84 -14.23 -10.35 -8.20
CA SER A 84 -15.24 -11.05 -7.40
C SER A 84 -16.44 -10.12 -7.15
N ASN A 85 -17.64 -10.69 -7.08
CA ASN A 85 -18.89 -9.99 -6.74
C ASN A 85 -19.16 -9.89 -5.22
N LYS A 86 -18.19 -10.25 -4.39
CA LYS A 86 -18.27 -10.21 -2.93
C LYS A 86 -16.89 -10.15 -2.28
N GLN A 87 -16.87 -9.85 -0.98
CA GLN A 87 -15.68 -10.02 -0.14
C GLN A 87 -15.24 -11.50 -0.13
N GLU A 88 -13.96 -11.73 -0.40
CA GLU A 88 -13.36 -13.06 -0.40
C GLU A 88 -12.74 -13.41 0.95
N TYR A 89 -12.86 -14.68 1.35
CA TYR A 89 -12.40 -15.11 2.68
C TYR A 89 -10.87 -14.98 2.80
N GLY A 90 -10.14 -15.32 1.75
CA GLY A 90 -8.68 -15.16 1.72
C GLY A 90 -8.09 -15.53 0.37
N ALA A 91 -6.75 -15.54 0.29
CA ALA A 91 -6.03 -15.74 -0.96
C ALA A 91 -6.46 -17.02 -1.71
N ARG A 92 -6.77 -18.10 -0.98
CA ARG A 92 -7.24 -19.37 -1.58
C ARG A 92 -8.50 -19.20 -2.42
N THR A 93 -9.44 -18.35 -2.01
CA THR A 93 -10.74 -18.24 -2.67
C THR A 93 -10.73 -17.23 -3.81
N ILE A 94 -9.97 -16.13 -3.70
CA ILE A 94 -9.85 -15.13 -4.77
C ILE A 94 -8.86 -15.56 -5.87
N ARG A 95 -7.80 -16.32 -5.54
CA ARG A 95 -6.73 -16.68 -6.49
C ARG A 95 -7.28 -17.24 -7.78
N ARG A 96 -8.12 -18.27 -7.69
CA ARG A 96 -8.70 -18.90 -8.88
C ARG A 96 -9.49 -17.88 -9.71
N LYS A 97 -10.30 -17.03 -9.07
CA LYS A 97 -11.13 -16.05 -9.78
C LYS A 97 -10.33 -15.01 -10.56
N ILE A 98 -9.18 -14.59 -10.02
CA ILE A 98 -8.24 -13.71 -10.72
C ILE A 98 -7.55 -14.50 -11.84
N HIS A 99 -6.96 -15.66 -11.52
CA HIS A 99 -6.19 -16.46 -12.49
C HIS A 99 -7.00 -16.89 -13.71
N ASP A 100 -8.26 -17.28 -13.52
CA ASP A 100 -9.17 -17.66 -14.60
C ASP A 100 -9.41 -16.49 -15.59
N GLN A 101 -9.17 -15.24 -15.16
CA GLN A 101 -9.37 -14.02 -15.95
C GLN A 101 -8.07 -13.37 -16.45
N LEU A 102 -6.89 -13.80 -15.96
CA LEU A 102 -5.62 -13.18 -16.37
C LEU A 102 -5.38 -13.26 -17.88
N SER A 103 -5.84 -14.32 -18.56
CA SER A 103 -5.70 -14.42 -20.02
C SER A 103 -6.41 -13.31 -20.79
N GLN A 104 -7.47 -12.73 -20.21
CA GLN A 104 -8.23 -11.63 -20.79
C GLN A 104 -7.66 -10.26 -20.39
N PHE A 105 -7.21 -10.11 -19.14
CA PHE A 105 -6.86 -8.79 -18.58
C PHE A 105 -5.35 -8.50 -18.52
N LEU A 106 -4.49 -9.52 -18.42
CA LEU A 106 -3.04 -9.36 -18.39
C LEU A 106 -2.50 -9.26 -19.83
N THR A 107 -2.82 -8.15 -20.48
CA THR A 107 -2.39 -7.84 -21.85
C THR A 107 -1.36 -6.72 -21.86
N GLU A 108 -0.67 -6.56 -22.98
CA GLU A 108 0.12 -5.35 -23.22
C GLU A 108 -0.76 -4.10 -23.29
N PHE A 109 -0.15 -2.95 -23.01
CA PHE A 109 -0.80 -1.64 -23.10
C PHE A 109 -0.60 -1.05 -24.50
N PRO A 110 -1.64 -0.47 -25.12
CA PRO A 110 -1.42 0.39 -26.28
C PRO A 110 -0.56 1.60 -25.84
N PRO A 111 0.35 2.09 -26.70
CA PRO A 111 1.14 3.27 -26.37
C PRO A 111 0.23 4.50 -26.26
N VAL A 112 0.52 5.39 -25.31
CA VAL A 112 -0.08 6.73 -25.30
C VAL A 112 0.53 7.51 -26.46
N THR A 113 -0.32 7.99 -27.36
CA THR A 113 0.10 8.78 -28.53
C THR A 113 -0.13 10.25 -28.29
N THR A 114 0.61 11.11 -29.01
CA THR A 114 0.36 12.55 -29.03
C THR A 114 -1.10 12.84 -29.36
N HIS A 115 -1.73 13.72 -28.58
CA HIS A 115 -3.12 14.09 -28.79
C HIS A 115 -3.28 14.83 -30.13
N PRO A 116 -4.20 14.39 -31.01
CA PRO A 116 -4.29 14.90 -32.39
C PRO A 116 -4.90 16.31 -32.46
N TYR A 117 -5.55 16.77 -31.39
CA TYR A 117 -6.17 18.10 -31.32
C TYR A 117 -5.47 18.95 -30.27
N ASN A 118 -5.18 20.20 -30.63
CA ASN A 118 -4.70 21.18 -29.65
C ASN A 118 -5.85 21.57 -28.72
N SER A 119 -5.58 21.60 -27.42
CA SER A 119 -6.55 22.10 -26.45
C SER A 119 -6.77 23.59 -26.65
N LYS A 120 -8.03 24.02 -26.54
CA LYS A 120 -8.37 25.46 -26.45
C LYS A 120 -8.08 26.03 -25.06
N LEU A 121 -7.93 25.15 -24.08
CA LEU A 121 -7.58 25.48 -22.71
C LEU A 121 -6.10 25.18 -22.51
N GLU A 122 -5.28 26.22 -22.51
CA GLU A 122 -3.86 26.10 -22.20
C GLU A 122 -3.66 25.95 -20.69
N ALA A 123 -2.71 25.10 -20.29
CA ALA A 123 -2.34 24.95 -18.89
C ALA A 123 -1.37 26.06 -18.49
N GLU A 124 -1.73 26.81 -17.45
CA GLU A 124 -0.85 27.81 -16.85
C GLU A 124 0.42 27.14 -16.27
N PRO A 125 1.59 27.81 -16.31
CA PRO A 125 2.78 27.32 -15.67
C PRO A 125 2.56 27.00 -14.19
N ILE A 126 2.94 25.80 -13.77
CA ILE A 126 2.76 25.35 -12.38
C ILE A 126 3.92 25.88 -11.52
N ASP A 127 3.57 26.67 -10.51
CA ASP A 127 4.48 27.07 -9.43
C ASP A 127 4.55 25.95 -8.38
N TRP A 128 5.48 25.01 -8.58
CA TRP A 128 5.64 23.87 -7.70
C TRP A 128 6.03 24.27 -6.28
N ASP A 129 6.83 25.31 -6.10
CA ASP A 129 7.26 25.78 -4.78
C ASP A 129 6.07 26.31 -3.98
N LYS A 130 5.18 27.08 -4.61
CA LYS A 130 3.91 27.47 -3.97
C LYS A 130 3.02 26.27 -3.66
N CYS A 131 2.97 25.26 -4.55
CA CYS A 131 2.24 24.03 -4.27
C CYS A 131 2.79 23.34 -3.00
N TYR A 132 4.12 23.16 -2.89
CA TYR A 132 4.75 22.61 -1.69
C TYR A 132 4.51 23.45 -0.44
N ALA A 133 4.53 24.77 -0.56
CA ALA A 133 4.30 25.69 0.56
C ALA A 133 2.83 25.65 1.04
N SER A 134 1.88 25.36 0.15
CA SER A 134 0.45 25.27 0.47
C SER A 134 0.05 24.03 1.28
N LEU A 135 0.91 23.00 1.34
CA LEU A 135 0.59 21.74 2.01
C LEU A 135 0.64 21.88 3.54
N GLU A 136 -0.49 21.59 4.19
CA GLU A 136 -0.64 21.41 5.64
C GLU A 136 -0.37 19.94 6.00
N VAL A 137 0.91 19.58 6.08
CA VAL A 137 1.37 18.21 6.37
C VAL A 137 2.42 18.22 7.46
N ASP A 138 2.61 17.06 8.10
CA ASP A 138 3.68 16.88 9.06
C ASP A 138 5.05 16.87 8.36
N ARG A 139 5.86 17.92 8.63
CA ARG A 139 7.21 18.11 8.08
C ARG A 139 8.32 17.51 8.96
N THR A 140 7.97 16.85 10.06
CA THR A 140 8.91 16.14 10.92
C THR A 140 9.34 14.81 10.29
N VAL A 141 8.46 14.14 9.54
CA VAL A 141 8.79 13.00 8.68
C VAL A 141 9.57 13.50 7.47
N LYS A 142 10.77 12.96 7.25
CA LYS A 142 11.66 13.41 6.17
C LYS A 142 11.47 12.58 4.90
N GLU A 143 11.79 13.20 3.76
CA GLU A 143 11.89 12.47 2.51
C GLU A 143 13.01 11.42 2.58
N VAL A 144 12.83 10.30 1.88
CA VAL A 144 13.85 9.26 1.78
C VAL A 144 14.76 9.52 0.57
N GLU A 145 15.99 9.02 0.64
CA GLU A 145 16.97 9.20 -0.44
C GLU A 145 16.97 8.06 -1.46
N TRP A 146 16.55 6.85 -1.06
CA TRP A 146 16.69 5.64 -1.87
C TRP A 146 15.55 5.48 -2.90
N ALA A 147 14.35 6.01 -2.62
CA ALA A 147 13.17 5.89 -3.47
C ALA A 147 12.92 7.20 -4.24
N LYS A 148 13.61 7.36 -5.38
CA LYS A 148 13.36 8.50 -6.28
C LYS A 148 11.94 8.38 -6.85
N PRO A 149 11.07 9.41 -6.74
CA PRO A 149 9.73 9.38 -7.30
C PRO A 149 9.75 9.51 -8.83
N GLY A 150 8.67 9.10 -9.48
CA GLY A 150 8.49 9.20 -10.94
C GLY A 150 8.38 7.84 -11.61
N ALA A 151 7.79 7.81 -12.81
CA ALA A 151 7.59 6.58 -13.56
C ALA A 151 8.90 6.00 -14.06
N LYS A 152 9.83 6.86 -14.49
CA LYS A 152 11.19 6.46 -14.86
C LYS A 152 11.91 5.73 -13.73
N ALA A 153 11.91 6.32 -12.53
CA ALA A 153 12.57 5.71 -11.37
C ALA A 153 11.90 4.39 -10.94
N GLY A 154 10.57 4.28 -11.08
CA GLY A 154 9.84 3.04 -10.85
C GLY A 154 10.25 1.93 -11.82
N MET A 155 10.36 2.26 -13.11
CA MET A 155 10.86 1.34 -14.14
C MET A 155 12.32 0.92 -13.90
N ASP A 156 13.19 1.86 -13.49
CA ASP A 156 14.58 1.55 -13.15
C ASP A 156 14.67 0.58 -11.94
N MET A 157 13.85 0.78 -10.92
CA MET A 157 13.77 -0.13 -9.77
C MET A 157 13.26 -1.53 -10.18
N LEU A 158 12.26 -1.59 -11.07
CA LEU A 158 11.75 -2.85 -11.62
C LEU A 158 12.84 -3.58 -12.40
N HIS A 159 13.56 -2.87 -13.26
CA HIS A 159 14.67 -3.43 -14.02
C HIS A 159 15.76 -3.99 -13.11
N SER A 160 16.19 -3.22 -12.10
CA SER A 160 17.17 -3.69 -11.10
C SER A 160 16.65 -4.90 -10.31
N PHE A 161 15.36 -4.94 -9.95
CA PHE A 161 14.77 -6.12 -9.30
C PHE A 161 14.89 -7.36 -10.19
N ILE A 162 14.49 -7.25 -11.46
CA ILE A 162 14.49 -8.37 -12.41
C ILE A 162 15.90 -8.90 -12.65
N THR A 163 16.88 -8.01 -12.84
CA THR A 163 18.24 -8.40 -13.24
C THR A 163 19.08 -8.90 -12.07
N GLU A 164 18.89 -8.35 -10.87
CA GLU A 164 19.78 -8.62 -9.73
C GLU A 164 19.15 -9.53 -8.67
N ARG A 165 17.85 -9.35 -8.38
CA ARG A 165 17.22 -9.86 -7.15
C ARG A 165 16.13 -10.90 -7.36
N LEU A 166 15.44 -10.90 -8.51
CA LEU A 166 14.31 -11.78 -8.80
C LEU A 166 14.66 -13.26 -8.57
N LYS A 167 15.85 -13.71 -8.99
CA LYS A 167 16.31 -15.09 -8.76
C LYS A 167 16.31 -15.53 -7.30
N PHE A 168 16.42 -14.60 -6.35
CA PHE A 168 16.43 -14.88 -4.91
C PHE A 168 15.07 -14.63 -4.23
N PHE A 169 14.10 -14.03 -4.94
CA PHE A 169 12.85 -13.58 -4.33
C PHE A 169 12.13 -14.68 -3.54
N ASN A 170 11.89 -15.86 -4.13
CA ASN A 170 11.15 -16.91 -3.42
C ASN A 170 11.88 -17.39 -2.14
N ALA A 171 13.20 -17.61 -2.24
CA ALA A 171 14.00 -18.17 -1.16
C ALA A 171 14.25 -17.16 -0.03
N ASP A 172 14.49 -15.88 -0.36
CA ASP A 172 15.02 -14.89 0.57
C ASP A 172 14.02 -13.78 0.96
N ARG A 173 12.81 -13.68 0.36
CA ARG A 173 11.82 -12.61 0.68
C ARG A 173 11.40 -12.51 2.14
N ASN A 174 11.62 -13.57 2.93
CA ASN A 174 11.31 -13.59 4.36
C ASN A 174 12.51 -13.29 5.25
N ASN A 175 13.68 -13.01 4.67
CA ASN A 175 14.90 -12.70 5.40
C ASN A 175 15.22 -11.19 5.30
N PRO A 176 14.97 -10.39 6.37
CA PRO A 176 15.19 -8.95 6.35
C PRO A 176 16.66 -8.52 6.21
N ASN A 177 17.62 -9.45 6.32
CA ASN A 177 19.03 -9.17 6.06
C ASN A 177 19.40 -9.34 4.59
N ARG A 178 18.50 -9.84 3.74
CA ARG A 178 18.73 -10.10 2.32
C ARG A 178 18.02 -9.05 1.46
N GLN A 179 18.72 -8.54 0.45
CA GLN A 179 18.13 -7.68 -0.56
C GLN A 179 17.42 -8.52 -1.63
N ALA A 180 16.29 -9.13 -1.27
CA ALA A 180 15.54 -10.02 -2.17
C ALA A 180 14.22 -9.40 -2.67
N LEU A 181 13.68 -8.41 -1.96
CA LEU A 181 12.42 -7.76 -2.33
C LEU A 181 12.57 -6.87 -3.58
N SER A 182 11.46 -6.63 -4.26
CA SER A 182 11.41 -5.73 -5.42
C SER A 182 11.61 -4.27 -5.04
N ASN A 183 11.24 -3.91 -3.82
CA ASN A 183 11.14 -2.54 -3.31
C ASN A 183 10.14 -1.65 -4.07
N LEU A 184 9.27 -2.22 -4.90
CA LEU A 184 8.36 -1.47 -5.78
C LEU A 184 7.14 -0.84 -5.10
N SER A 185 6.85 -1.17 -3.85
CA SER A 185 5.63 -0.74 -3.17
C SER A 185 5.42 0.79 -3.13
N PRO A 186 6.44 1.66 -2.98
CA PRO A 186 6.20 3.11 -3.06
C PRO A 186 5.71 3.57 -4.44
N TRP A 187 6.22 2.97 -5.52
CA TRP A 187 5.81 3.32 -6.88
C TRP A 187 4.45 2.73 -7.24
N PHE A 188 4.15 1.52 -6.76
CA PHE A 188 2.82 0.93 -6.90
C PHE A 188 1.77 1.77 -6.17
N HIS A 189 2.02 2.15 -4.92
CA HIS A 189 1.10 2.95 -4.10
C HIS A 189 0.70 4.26 -4.79
N PHE A 190 1.67 5.02 -5.30
CA PHE A 190 1.39 6.30 -5.97
C PHE A 190 1.00 6.16 -7.46
N GLY A 191 0.82 4.94 -7.98
CA GLY A 191 0.50 4.71 -9.40
C GLY A 191 1.62 5.14 -10.36
N GLN A 192 2.84 5.30 -9.87
CA GLN A 192 4.00 5.70 -10.68
C GLN A 192 4.55 4.53 -11.49
N LEU A 193 4.25 3.29 -11.09
CA LEU A 193 4.51 2.10 -11.89
C LEU A 193 3.27 1.22 -11.89
N SER A 194 2.79 0.84 -13.08
CA SER A 194 1.72 -0.15 -13.20
C SER A 194 2.19 -1.53 -12.73
N VAL A 195 1.43 -2.16 -11.83
CA VAL A 195 1.69 -3.55 -11.42
C VAL A 195 1.52 -4.50 -12.60
N GLN A 196 0.55 -4.26 -13.50
CA GLN A 196 0.40 -5.04 -14.72
C GLN A 196 1.66 -5.00 -15.58
N ARG A 197 2.26 -3.81 -15.77
CA ARG A 197 3.58 -3.69 -16.45
C ARG A 197 4.64 -4.51 -15.73
N ALA A 198 4.74 -4.41 -14.39
CA ALA A 198 5.69 -5.20 -13.63
C ALA A 198 5.51 -6.72 -13.83
N ILE A 199 4.26 -7.20 -13.86
CA ILE A 199 3.94 -8.62 -14.10
C ILE A 199 4.32 -9.07 -15.52
N LEU A 200 4.02 -8.25 -16.54
CA LEU A 200 4.42 -8.54 -17.93
C LEU A 200 5.95 -8.69 -18.05
N GLU A 201 6.72 -7.82 -17.38
CA GLU A 201 8.18 -7.86 -17.44
C GLU A 201 8.77 -9.06 -16.70
N VAL A 202 8.31 -9.37 -15.47
CA VAL A 202 8.83 -10.53 -14.72
C VAL A 202 8.45 -11.87 -15.37
N GLN A 203 7.30 -11.95 -16.05
CA GLN A 203 6.87 -13.19 -16.71
C GLN A 203 7.83 -13.64 -17.81
N LYS A 204 8.54 -12.70 -18.47
CA LYS A 204 9.60 -13.01 -19.45
C LYS A 204 10.73 -13.87 -18.86
N TYR A 205 10.89 -13.88 -17.54
CA TYR A 205 11.94 -14.61 -16.83
C TYR A 205 11.43 -15.90 -16.17
N ARG A 206 10.16 -16.25 -16.34
CA ARG A 206 9.54 -17.40 -15.67
C ARG A 206 10.21 -18.73 -16.02
N SER A 207 10.71 -18.90 -17.25
CA SER A 207 11.44 -20.11 -17.66
C SER A 207 12.76 -20.28 -16.89
N LYS A 208 13.37 -19.20 -16.40
CA LYS A 208 14.62 -19.21 -15.65
C LYS A 208 14.41 -19.25 -14.14
N TYR A 209 13.43 -18.49 -13.64
CA TYR A 209 13.21 -18.27 -12.20
C TYR A 209 11.76 -18.56 -11.80
N LYS A 210 11.23 -19.72 -12.22
CA LYS A 210 9.81 -20.07 -12.09
C LYS A 210 9.22 -19.81 -10.71
N GLU A 211 9.86 -20.31 -9.65
CA GLU A 211 9.34 -20.16 -8.28
C GLU A 211 9.32 -18.71 -7.82
N SER A 212 10.36 -17.93 -8.16
CA SER A 212 10.42 -16.51 -7.82
C SER A 212 9.41 -15.68 -8.59
N VAL A 213 9.19 -15.98 -9.87
CA VAL A 213 8.17 -15.29 -10.66
C VAL A 213 6.78 -15.65 -10.15
N ASP A 214 6.48 -16.94 -9.93
CA ASP A 214 5.19 -17.38 -9.40
C ASP A 214 4.94 -16.79 -8.00
N GLY A 215 5.99 -16.74 -7.15
CA GLY A 215 5.92 -16.13 -5.83
C GLY A 215 5.69 -14.61 -5.89
N PHE A 216 6.32 -13.90 -6.83
CA PHE A 216 6.08 -12.47 -7.00
C PHE A 216 4.67 -12.18 -7.53
N VAL A 217 4.16 -12.99 -8.46
CA VAL A 217 2.77 -12.90 -8.95
C VAL A 217 1.76 -13.13 -7.82
N GLU A 218 1.98 -14.11 -6.94
CA GLU A 218 1.12 -14.32 -5.77
C GLU A 218 1.05 -13.07 -4.89
N GLU A 219 2.18 -12.43 -4.58
CA GLU A 219 2.19 -11.26 -3.71
C GLU A 219 1.67 -9.98 -4.42
N ALA A 220 2.13 -9.71 -5.64
CA ALA A 220 1.81 -8.46 -6.36
C ALA A 220 0.42 -8.48 -7.03
N VAL A 221 -0.14 -9.65 -7.31
CA VAL A 221 -1.47 -9.79 -7.91
C VAL A 221 -2.47 -10.32 -6.88
N VAL A 222 -2.31 -11.57 -6.43
CA VAL A 222 -3.34 -12.23 -5.62
C VAL A 222 -3.51 -11.55 -4.26
N ARG A 223 -2.42 -11.26 -3.55
CA ARG A 223 -2.48 -10.63 -2.22
C ARG A 223 -2.89 -9.15 -2.32
N ARG A 224 -2.36 -8.44 -3.32
CA ARG A 224 -2.67 -7.02 -3.53
C ARG A 224 -4.13 -6.80 -3.91
N GLU A 225 -4.63 -7.51 -4.91
CA GLU A 225 -6.03 -7.37 -5.37
C GLU A 225 -7.03 -7.94 -4.35
N LEU A 226 -6.61 -8.88 -3.49
CA LEU A 226 -7.39 -9.28 -2.31
C LEU A 226 -7.55 -8.12 -1.32
N ALA A 227 -6.53 -7.27 -1.17
CA ALA A 227 -6.61 -6.14 -0.26
C ALA A 227 -7.62 -5.10 -0.78
N ASP A 228 -7.61 -4.84 -2.08
CA ASP A 228 -8.62 -4.02 -2.74
C ASP A 228 -10.03 -4.61 -2.60
N ASN A 229 -10.18 -5.92 -2.81
CA ASN A 229 -11.43 -6.63 -2.60
C ASN A 229 -11.96 -6.45 -1.17
N PHE A 230 -11.10 -6.60 -0.16
CA PHE A 230 -11.50 -6.43 1.23
C PHE A 230 -11.95 -5.00 1.51
N CYS A 231 -11.17 -3.99 1.10
CA CYS A 231 -11.52 -2.59 1.35
C CYS A 231 -12.77 -2.14 0.59
N TYR A 232 -12.99 -2.67 -0.61
CA TYR A 232 -14.16 -2.36 -1.44
C TYR A 232 -15.46 -2.90 -0.83
N TYR A 233 -15.44 -4.16 -0.38
CA TYR A 233 -16.65 -4.80 0.14
C TYR A 233 -16.89 -4.58 1.64
N ASN A 234 -15.88 -4.15 2.40
CA ASN A 234 -15.97 -3.98 3.84
C ASN A 234 -15.83 -2.51 4.27
N LYS A 235 -16.94 -1.85 4.60
CA LYS A 235 -16.92 -0.45 5.06
C LYS A 235 -16.15 -0.23 6.37
N ASN A 236 -15.90 -1.29 7.13
CA ASN A 236 -15.14 -1.31 8.38
C ASN A 236 -13.74 -1.92 8.20
N TYR A 237 -13.14 -1.79 7.00
CA TYR A 237 -11.83 -2.35 6.68
C TYR A 237 -10.69 -1.92 7.63
N ASP A 238 -10.88 -0.85 8.40
CA ASP A 238 -9.95 -0.24 9.34
C ASP A 238 -10.40 -0.39 10.82
N LYS A 239 -11.35 -1.28 11.11
CA LYS A 239 -11.87 -1.52 12.46
C LYS A 239 -11.99 -3.00 12.79
N VAL A 240 -11.95 -3.34 14.08
CA VAL A 240 -12.10 -4.73 14.57
C VAL A 240 -13.44 -5.34 14.12
N GLU A 241 -14.49 -4.52 13.99
CA GLU A 241 -15.81 -4.94 13.50
C GLU A 241 -15.77 -5.48 12.06
N GLY A 242 -14.79 -5.07 11.26
CA GLY A 242 -14.56 -5.58 9.91
C GLY A 242 -13.96 -6.99 9.86
N ALA A 243 -13.56 -7.55 11.00
CA ALA A 243 -12.98 -8.88 11.06
C ALA A 243 -14.05 -10.00 11.04
N TYR A 244 -13.59 -11.23 10.74
CA TYR A 244 -14.45 -12.42 10.80
C TYR A 244 -14.91 -12.72 12.23
N ASP A 245 -16.09 -13.34 12.37
CA ASP A 245 -16.68 -13.63 13.69
C ASP A 245 -15.77 -14.46 14.59
N TRP A 246 -15.05 -15.43 14.04
CA TRP A 246 -14.10 -16.24 14.83
C TRP A 246 -13.00 -15.37 15.48
N ALA A 247 -12.51 -14.36 14.75
CA ALA A 247 -11.44 -13.48 15.22
C ALA A 247 -11.97 -12.48 16.25
N LYS A 248 -13.15 -11.90 16.00
CA LYS A 248 -13.82 -11.01 16.96
C LYS A 248 -14.12 -11.73 18.27
N ASN A 249 -14.63 -12.96 18.20
CA ASN A 249 -14.96 -13.76 19.38
C ASN A 249 -13.71 -14.10 20.18
N THR A 250 -12.65 -14.62 19.53
CA THR A 250 -11.43 -14.99 20.27
C THR A 250 -10.73 -13.78 20.89
N LEU A 251 -10.72 -12.62 20.22
CA LEU A 251 -10.18 -11.39 20.80
C LEU A 251 -11.00 -10.91 22.01
N LYS A 252 -12.34 -11.04 21.94
CA LYS A 252 -13.24 -10.70 23.04
C LYS A 252 -13.07 -11.63 24.24
N ASP A 253 -12.93 -12.93 24.00
CA ASP A 253 -12.73 -13.93 25.06
C ASP A 253 -11.47 -13.65 25.87
N HIS A 254 -10.43 -13.13 25.20
CA HIS A 254 -9.14 -12.79 25.80
C HIS A 254 -9.00 -11.30 26.20
N ALA A 255 -10.07 -10.51 26.13
CA ALA A 255 -10.02 -9.07 26.41
C ALA A 255 -9.59 -8.73 27.86
N LYS A 256 -9.80 -9.65 28.81
CA LYS A 256 -9.46 -9.47 30.24
C LYS A 256 -8.10 -10.04 30.63
N ASP A 257 -7.37 -10.66 29.70
CA ASP A 257 -6.07 -11.24 30.00
C ASP A 257 -5.08 -10.16 30.41
N LYS A 258 -4.22 -10.45 31.39
CA LYS A 258 -3.19 -9.50 31.79
C LYS A 258 -2.14 -9.36 30.69
N ARG A 259 -1.90 -8.13 30.22
CA ARG A 259 -0.80 -7.83 29.29
C ARG A 259 0.51 -7.77 30.06
N THR A 260 1.58 -8.33 29.50
CA THR A 260 2.91 -8.31 30.11
C THR A 260 3.54 -6.92 30.06
N HIS A 261 3.26 -6.17 28.99
CA HIS A 261 3.68 -4.79 28.79
C HIS A 261 2.52 -3.96 28.25
N LEU A 262 2.54 -2.66 28.53
CA LEU A 262 1.65 -1.68 27.91
C LEU A 262 2.50 -0.49 27.48
N TYR A 263 2.51 -0.20 26.19
CA TYR A 263 3.24 0.93 25.62
C TYR A 263 2.29 2.01 25.15
N THR A 264 2.65 3.27 25.39
CA THR A 264 1.97 4.40 24.77
C THR A 264 2.34 4.49 23.29
N LEU A 265 1.51 5.18 22.50
CA LEU A 265 1.81 5.46 21.10
C LEU A 265 3.19 6.10 20.94
N GLN A 266 3.55 7.06 21.80
CA GLN A 266 4.84 7.74 21.75
C GLN A 266 6.01 6.78 22.03
N GLN A 267 5.87 5.82 22.94
CA GLN A 267 6.90 4.82 23.20
C GLN A 267 7.08 3.89 21.99
N LEU A 268 5.98 3.46 21.38
CA LEU A 268 5.99 2.64 20.16
C LEU A 268 6.61 3.42 18.99
N GLU A 269 6.14 4.64 18.71
CA GLU A 269 6.62 5.50 17.63
C GLU A 269 8.15 5.70 17.66
N ASN A 270 8.70 5.92 18.86
CA ASN A 270 10.12 6.16 19.06
C ASN A 270 10.97 4.88 19.19
N GLY A 271 10.39 3.68 18.99
CA GLY A 271 11.12 2.43 19.11
C GLY A 271 11.66 2.18 20.53
N LYS A 272 10.86 2.48 21.56
CA LYS A 272 11.26 2.40 22.98
C LYS A 272 10.52 1.28 23.71
N THR A 273 10.65 0.06 23.20
CA THR A 273 10.14 -1.16 23.85
C THR A 273 11.29 -1.98 24.46
N HIS A 274 10.93 -3.02 25.21
CA HIS A 274 11.89 -4.00 25.73
C HIS A 274 12.44 -4.92 24.64
N ASP A 275 11.82 -4.97 23.45
CA ASP A 275 12.17 -5.87 22.37
C ASP A 275 13.06 -5.16 21.34
N PRO A 276 14.36 -5.50 21.26
CA PRO A 276 15.30 -4.84 20.35
C PRO A 276 14.97 -5.08 18.87
N LEU A 277 14.41 -6.24 18.51
CA LEU A 277 14.01 -6.52 17.12
C LEU A 277 12.80 -5.66 16.74
N TRP A 278 11.83 -5.49 17.64
CA TRP A 278 10.69 -4.62 17.40
C TRP A 278 11.14 -3.17 17.22
N ASN A 279 12.02 -2.68 18.11
CA ASN A 279 12.58 -1.34 18.01
C ASN A 279 13.34 -1.13 16.70
N ALA A 280 14.14 -2.12 16.27
CA ALA A 280 14.86 -2.09 15.00
C ALA A 280 13.91 -2.02 13.80
N ALA A 281 12.82 -2.78 13.81
CA ALA A 281 11.81 -2.75 12.75
C ALA A 281 11.10 -1.39 12.68
N GLN A 282 10.71 -0.83 13.83
CA GLN A 282 10.13 0.51 13.92
C GLN A 282 11.09 1.57 13.37
N LEU A 283 12.37 1.52 13.74
CA LEU A 283 13.37 2.49 13.28
C LEU A 283 13.67 2.33 11.78
N GLN A 284 13.62 1.11 11.23
CA GLN A 284 13.67 0.93 9.78
C GLN A 284 12.53 1.70 9.10
N MET A 285 11.30 1.55 9.58
CA MET A 285 10.14 2.25 9.03
C MET A 285 10.31 3.77 9.10
N VAL A 286 10.70 4.30 10.26
CA VAL A 286 10.84 5.75 10.48
C VAL A 286 11.92 6.37 9.59
N HIS A 287 13.04 5.69 9.38
CA HIS A 287 14.19 6.26 8.66
C HIS A 287 14.26 5.90 7.18
N GLU A 288 13.76 4.72 6.78
CA GLU A 288 13.76 4.30 5.38
C GLU A 288 12.40 4.48 4.70
N GLY A 289 11.34 4.82 5.45
CA GLY A 289 9.98 4.91 4.93
C GLY A 289 9.46 3.59 4.35
N LYS A 290 10.11 2.47 4.70
CA LYS A 290 9.79 1.13 4.20
C LYS A 290 10.26 0.03 5.15
N MET A 291 9.36 -0.49 6.00
CA MET A 291 9.70 -1.68 6.81
C MET A 291 9.72 -2.95 5.95
N HIS A 292 10.65 -3.86 6.23
CA HIS A 292 10.68 -5.16 5.55
C HIS A 292 9.37 -5.95 5.80
N GLY A 293 8.78 -6.53 4.75
CA GLY A 293 7.44 -7.14 4.81
C GLY A 293 7.28 -8.24 5.87
N PHE A 294 8.31 -9.08 6.07
CA PHE A 294 8.30 -10.06 7.16
C PHE A 294 8.19 -9.40 8.56
N LEU A 295 8.88 -8.27 8.74
CA LEU A 295 8.90 -7.56 10.01
C LEU A 295 7.63 -6.75 10.25
N ARG A 296 6.91 -6.29 9.21
CA ARG A 296 5.58 -5.68 9.38
C ARG A 296 4.60 -6.60 10.12
N MET A 297 4.61 -7.90 9.77
CA MET A 297 3.82 -8.91 10.47
C MET A 297 4.22 -9.06 11.94
N TYR A 298 5.53 -9.15 12.22
CA TYR A 298 6.04 -9.23 13.58
C TYR A 298 5.65 -7.99 14.40
N TRP A 299 5.92 -6.82 13.82
CA TRP A 299 5.72 -5.52 14.41
C TRP A 299 4.26 -5.28 14.80
N ALA A 300 3.32 -5.48 13.89
CA ALA A 300 1.89 -5.27 14.16
C ALA A 300 1.35 -6.26 15.21
N LYS A 301 1.81 -7.52 15.18
CA LYS A 301 1.42 -8.53 16.19
C LYS A 301 1.89 -8.16 17.59
N LYS A 302 3.07 -7.56 17.72
CA LYS A 302 3.56 -7.08 19.02
C LYS A 302 2.80 -5.87 19.54
N ILE A 303 2.29 -5.01 18.66
CA ILE A 303 1.40 -3.92 19.08
C ILE A 303 0.12 -4.51 19.71
N LEU A 304 -0.46 -5.57 19.15
CA LEU A 304 -1.58 -6.28 19.80
C LEU A 304 -1.20 -6.84 21.18
N GLU A 305 -0.01 -7.41 21.31
CA GLU A 305 0.48 -7.98 22.58
C GLU A 305 0.68 -6.91 23.67
N TRP A 306 1.00 -5.67 23.30
CA TRP A 306 1.47 -4.61 24.21
C TRP A 306 0.60 -3.36 24.25
N THR A 307 -0.67 -3.48 23.87
CA THR A 307 -1.68 -2.41 24.00
C THR A 307 -2.89 -2.91 24.77
N SER A 308 -3.74 -1.96 25.21
CA SER A 308 -4.84 -2.28 26.13
C SER A 308 -5.95 -3.09 25.46
N SER A 309 -6.15 -2.98 24.15
CA SER A 309 -7.22 -3.63 23.42
C SER A 309 -6.87 -3.83 21.93
N PRO A 310 -7.51 -4.75 21.21
CA PRO A 310 -7.31 -4.89 19.76
C PRO A 310 -7.69 -3.63 18.97
N GLU A 311 -8.67 -2.85 19.43
CA GLU A 311 -9.06 -1.57 18.82
C GLU A 311 -7.95 -0.52 18.97
N GLU A 312 -7.34 -0.42 20.16
CA GLU A 312 -6.17 0.42 20.37
C GLU A 312 -4.98 -0.05 19.53
N ALA A 313 -4.72 -1.37 19.52
CA ALA A 313 -3.66 -1.96 18.73
C ALA A 313 -3.79 -1.59 17.26
N LEU A 314 -4.99 -1.77 16.70
CA LEU A 314 -5.28 -1.51 15.30
C LEU A 314 -5.13 -0.03 14.98
N ARG A 315 -5.65 0.86 15.83
CA ARG A 315 -5.51 2.31 15.68
C ARG A 315 -4.05 2.77 15.70
N PHE A 316 -3.23 2.28 16.63
CA PHE A 316 -1.81 2.61 16.70
C PHE A 316 -1.05 2.06 15.48
N THR A 317 -1.35 0.83 15.08
CA THR A 317 -0.71 0.17 13.94
C THR A 317 -1.01 0.91 12.64
N ILE A 318 -2.27 1.25 12.37
CA ILE A 318 -2.66 2.03 11.20
C ILE A 318 -2.01 3.41 11.22
N TYR A 319 -2.06 4.12 12.36
CA TYR A 319 -1.45 5.44 12.48
C TYR A 319 0.05 5.43 12.14
N LEU A 320 0.80 4.49 12.72
CA LEU A 320 2.25 4.41 12.50
C LEU A 320 2.57 3.99 11.06
N ASN A 321 1.82 3.04 10.49
CA ASN A 321 1.96 2.65 9.08
C ASN A 321 1.71 3.84 8.14
N ASP A 322 0.58 4.52 8.30
CA ASP A 322 0.15 5.61 7.41
C ASP A 322 1.00 6.88 7.54
N ARG A 323 1.67 7.05 8.68
CA ARG A 323 2.55 8.17 8.98
C ARG A 323 3.95 8.02 8.36
N PHE A 324 4.53 6.82 8.40
CA PHE A 324 5.93 6.61 8.04
C PHE A 324 6.15 5.80 6.77
N GLU A 325 5.26 4.86 6.44
CA GLU A 325 5.44 4.05 5.23
C GLU A 325 5.11 4.87 3.98
N LEU A 326 6.05 4.89 3.01
CA LEU A 326 5.81 5.50 1.70
C LEU A 326 4.70 4.79 0.91
N ASP A 327 4.43 3.54 1.27
CA ASP A 327 3.37 2.69 0.75
C ASP A 327 2.20 2.51 1.74
N GLY A 328 2.10 3.39 2.75
CA GLY A 328 0.98 3.45 3.69
C GLY A 328 -0.22 4.23 3.16
N ARG A 329 -1.32 4.33 3.93
CA ARG A 329 -2.63 4.88 3.48
C ARG A 329 -3.17 4.16 2.25
N ASP A 330 -3.01 2.84 2.28
CA ASP A 330 -3.17 1.96 1.14
C ASP A 330 -4.05 0.75 1.55
N PRO A 331 -4.87 0.18 0.65
CA PRO A 331 -5.61 -1.06 0.92
C PRO A 331 -4.72 -2.16 1.51
N ASN A 332 -3.49 -2.30 1.01
CA ASN A 332 -2.52 -3.29 1.52
C ASN A 332 -2.08 -2.99 2.96
N GLY A 333 -1.98 -1.70 3.33
CA GLY A 333 -1.68 -1.27 4.68
C GLY A 333 -2.78 -1.66 5.66
N TYR A 334 -4.04 -1.30 5.38
CA TYR A 334 -5.19 -1.65 6.22
C TYR A 334 -5.33 -3.17 6.37
N VAL A 335 -5.25 -3.89 5.25
CA VAL A 335 -5.39 -5.34 5.22
C VAL A 335 -4.22 -6.05 5.91
N GLY A 336 -2.99 -5.54 5.78
CA GLY A 336 -1.83 -6.04 6.51
C GLY A 336 -1.95 -5.87 8.03
N CYS A 337 -2.47 -4.72 8.48
CA CYS A 337 -2.78 -4.47 9.90
C CYS A 337 -3.87 -5.42 10.40
N MET A 338 -4.97 -5.52 9.65
CA MET A 338 -6.10 -6.40 9.98
C MET A 338 -5.72 -7.89 9.94
N TRP A 339 -4.85 -8.32 9.02
CA TRP A 339 -4.34 -9.70 8.98
C TRP A 339 -3.51 -9.99 10.24
N SER A 340 -2.71 -9.00 10.67
CA SER A 340 -1.81 -9.15 11.81
C SER A 340 -2.56 -9.18 13.14
N ILE A 341 -3.52 -8.29 13.33
CA ILE A 341 -4.21 -8.04 14.61
C ILE A 341 -5.53 -8.79 14.69
N CYS A 342 -6.27 -8.83 13.59
CA CYS A 342 -7.64 -9.34 13.53
C CYS A 342 -7.77 -10.62 12.69
N GLY A 343 -6.67 -11.20 12.22
CA GLY A 343 -6.66 -12.51 11.54
C GLY A 343 -7.46 -12.58 10.24
N ILE A 344 -7.78 -11.45 9.59
CA ILE A 344 -8.46 -11.50 8.29
C ILE A 344 -7.57 -12.23 7.28
N HIS A 345 -8.18 -12.96 6.36
CA HIS A 345 -7.49 -13.80 5.37
C HIS A 345 -6.53 -14.85 5.94
N ASP A 346 -6.55 -15.10 7.25
CA ASP A 346 -5.83 -16.17 7.94
C ASP A 346 -6.82 -17.19 8.52
N GLN A 347 -6.27 -18.25 9.09
CA GLN A 347 -6.99 -19.23 9.89
C GLN A 347 -6.74 -19.00 11.38
N GLY A 348 -7.56 -19.64 12.23
CA GLY A 348 -7.29 -19.72 13.66
C GLY A 348 -6.07 -20.61 13.97
N TRP A 349 -5.32 -20.22 14.99
CA TRP A 349 -4.14 -20.93 15.50
C TRP A 349 -4.37 -21.43 16.92
N ALA A 350 -3.37 -22.13 17.48
CA ALA A 350 -3.38 -22.55 18.88
C ALA A 350 -3.66 -21.34 19.79
N GLU A 351 -4.61 -21.52 20.70
CA GLU A 351 -5.10 -20.46 21.59
C GLU A 351 -4.05 -20.05 22.62
N ARG A 352 -3.91 -18.74 22.84
CA ARG A 352 -2.92 -18.16 23.76
C ARG A 352 -3.52 -16.95 24.45
N ALA A 353 -3.03 -16.67 25.66
CA ALA A 353 -3.39 -15.44 26.36
C ALA A 353 -3.12 -14.20 25.48
N VAL A 354 -3.99 -13.21 25.60
CA VAL A 354 -4.05 -11.96 24.81
C VAL A 354 -4.46 -12.16 23.35
N PHE A 355 -3.81 -13.08 22.63
CA PHE A 355 -4.06 -13.29 21.19
C PHE A 355 -5.32 -14.09 20.90
N GLY A 356 -5.78 -14.91 21.85
CA GLY A 356 -6.67 -16.01 21.54
C GLY A 356 -6.10 -16.86 20.42
N LYS A 357 -6.85 -17.02 19.34
CA LYS A 357 -6.49 -17.82 18.15
C LYS A 357 -5.85 -17.02 17.03
N ILE A 358 -5.55 -15.73 17.23
CA ILE A 358 -4.79 -14.94 16.25
C ILE A 358 -3.36 -15.50 16.15
N ARG A 359 -2.83 -15.61 14.92
CA ARG A 359 -1.48 -16.13 14.69
C ARG A 359 -0.45 -15.37 15.53
N TYR A 360 0.29 -16.10 16.35
CA TYR A 360 1.36 -15.55 17.18
C TYR A 360 2.72 -15.55 16.47
N MET A 361 3.51 -14.50 16.71
CA MET A 361 4.93 -14.43 16.32
C MET A 361 5.75 -13.97 17.52
N ASN A 362 6.93 -14.56 17.71
CA ASN A 362 7.83 -14.19 18.80
C ASN A 362 9.28 -14.10 18.36
N TYR A 363 10.05 -13.40 19.19
CA TYR A 363 11.46 -13.12 18.99
C TYR A 363 12.29 -14.38 18.72
N GLN A 364 12.10 -15.44 19.52
CA GLN A 364 12.80 -16.71 19.32
C GLN A 364 12.42 -17.41 18.01
N GLY A 365 11.17 -17.25 17.56
CA GLY A 365 10.71 -17.69 16.25
C GLY A 365 11.40 -16.96 15.11
N CYS A 366 11.67 -15.66 15.26
CA CYS A 366 12.46 -14.88 14.30
C CYS A 366 13.93 -15.33 14.29
N LYS A 367 14.52 -15.60 15.46
CA LYS A 367 15.90 -16.12 15.58
C LYS A 367 16.13 -17.44 14.85
N ARG A 368 15.09 -18.28 14.73
CA ARG A 368 15.15 -19.52 13.94
C ARG A 368 15.05 -19.31 12.42
N LYS A 369 14.69 -18.10 11.96
CA LYS A 369 14.43 -17.81 10.54
C LYS A 369 15.50 -16.93 9.88
N PHE A 370 16.12 -16.02 10.64
CA PHE A 370 17.19 -15.16 10.15
C PHE A 370 18.08 -14.68 11.30
N ASP A 371 19.23 -14.07 10.96
CA ASP A 371 20.14 -13.45 11.93
C ASP A 371 19.52 -12.16 12.49
N VAL A 372 18.75 -12.31 13.57
CA VAL A 372 18.10 -11.19 14.27
C VAL A 372 19.11 -10.18 14.78
N ASP A 373 20.24 -10.64 15.32
CA ASP A 373 21.24 -9.74 15.91
C ASP A 373 21.91 -8.88 14.83
N GLN A 374 22.11 -9.41 13.61
CA GLN A 374 22.56 -8.61 12.47
C GLN A 374 21.57 -7.48 12.12
N PHE A 375 20.27 -7.78 12.12
CA PHE A 375 19.25 -6.79 11.82
C PHE A 375 19.18 -5.70 12.92
N GLU A 376 19.19 -6.11 14.19
CA GLU A 376 19.21 -5.20 15.34
C GLU A 376 20.44 -4.28 15.33
N ARG A 377 21.63 -4.80 15.01
CA ARG A 377 22.84 -3.98 14.86
C ARG A 377 22.70 -2.99 13.71
N ARG A 378 22.00 -3.33 12.62
CA ARG A 378 21.78 -2.44 11.49
C ARG A 378 20.95 -1.21 11.90
N TYR A 379 19.88 -1.41 12.66
CA TYR A 379 18.94 -0.35 13.09
C TYR A 379 19.01 -0.06 14.60
N HIS A 380 20.20 -0.15 15.18
CA HIS A 380 20.37 0.11 16.60
C HIS A 380 20.05 1.58 16.94
N PRO A 381 19.27 1.90 17.99
CA PRO A 381 18.82 3.27 18.30
C PRO A 381 19.94 4.32 18.36
N LYS A 382 21.12 3.95 18.86
CA LYS A 382 22.32 4.84 18.90
C LYS A 382 22.77 5.38 17.54
N LYS A 383 22.39 4.75 16.42
CA LYS A 383 22.70 5.27 15.08
C LYS A 383 21.85 6.47 14.67
N PHE A 384 20.72 6.66 15.36
CA PHE A 384 19.73 7.69 15.07
C PHE A 384 19.59 8.71 16.21
N ALA A 385 20.33 8.52 17.31
CA ALA A 385 20.48 9.51 18.36
C ALA A 385 21.50 10.57 17.88
N GLY A 386 21.01 11.52 17.08
CA GLY A 386 21.72 12.71 16.62
C GLY A 386 21.09 13.96 17.18
#